data_AF-A0A9P4QTF9-F1
#
_entry.id   AF-A0A9P4QTF9-F1
#
_cell.length_a   1.000
_cell.length_b   1.000
_cell.length_c   1.000
_cell.angle_alpha   90.00
_cell.angle_beta   90.00
_cell.angle_gamma   90.00
#
_symmetry.space_group_name_H-M   'P 1'
#
loop_
_entity.id
_entity.type
_entity.pdbx_description
1 polymer ?
#
loop_
_entity_poly.entity_id
_entity_poly.type
_entity_poly.pdbx_seq_one_letter_code
_entity_poly.pdbx_strand_id
1 'polypeptide(L)'
;MNSSPLVRLPIELHREIIDRLDIKDRVALRRTNNHFRAIVKLIHADYLAAESDPYIISRSLYACRHCTLQRLTRFTDDMRKGERRRHGMDAATRCCVRCGVVHNVYKPGTEVKILGQPRIICRK
;
A
#
# COMPACT_ATOMS: atom_id res chain seq x y z
N MET A 1 -7.38 29.71 1.75
CA MET A 1 -7.88 28.32 1.86
C MET A 1 -7.87 27.92 3.32
N ASN A 2 -9.04 27.75 3.95
CA ASN A 2 -9.11 27.39 5.36
C ASN A 2 -8.61 25.95 5.55
N SER A 3 -7.51 25.78 6.27
CA SER A 3 -6.99 24.47 6.67
C SER A 3 -8.06 23.72 7.48
N SER A 4 -8.29 22.44 7.16
CA SER A 4 -9.22 21.57 7.90
C SER A 4 -9.00 21.69 9.41
N PRO A 5 -10.06 21.80 10.23
CA PRO A 5 -9.95 21.95 11.68
C PRO A 5 -9.13 20.81 12.31
N LEU A 6 -9.19 19.61 11.74
CA LEU A 6 -8.40 18.46 12.19
C LEU A 6 -6.89 18.69 12.00
N VAL A 7 -6.47 19.35 10.92
CA VAL A 7 -5.04 19.62 10.63
C VAL A 7 -4.47 20.72 11.53
N ARG A 8 -5.34 21.58 12.08
CA ARG A 8 -4.97 22.69 12.97
C ARG A 8 -4.72 22.27 14.42
N LEU A 9 -5.07 21.03 14.79
CA LEU A 9 -4.81 20.53 16.14
C LEU A 9 -3.30 20.47 16.41
N PRO A 10 -2.86 20.64 17.67
CA PRO A 10 -1.50 20.35 18.08
C PRO A 10 -1.09 18.90 17.76
N ILE A 11 0.21 18.70 17.51
CA ILE A 11 0.75 17.39 17.11
C ILE A 11 0.56 16.32 18.20
N GLU A 12 0.50 16.73 19.46
CA GLU A 12 0.20 15.90 20.62
C GLU A 12 -1.19 15.28 20.51
N LEU A 13 -2.19 16.09 20.14
CA LEU A 13 -3.56 15.60 19.93
C LEU A 13 -3.65 14.70 18.70
N HIS A 14 -2.90 14.98 17.64
CA HIS A 14 -2.83 14.06 16.50
C HIS A 14 -2.28 12.70 16.91
N ARG A 15 -1.20 12.67 17.70
CA ARG A 15 -0.63 11.41 18.21
C ARG A 15 -1.64 10.65 19.06
N GLU A 16 -2.31 11.33 19.98
CA GLU A 16 -3.38 10.74 20.79
C GLU A 16 -4.51 10.12 19.95
N ILE A 17 -4.93 10.82 18.89
CA ILE A 17 -5.93 10.31 17.96
C ILE A 17 -5.39 9.06 17.26
N ILE A 18 -4.20 9.16 16.65
CA ILE A 18 -3.56 8.08 15.89
C ILE A 18 -3.37 6.82 16.74
N ASP A 19 -2.97 6.97 18.01
CA ASP A 19 -2.73 5.86 18.92
C ASP A 19 -4.00 5.06 19.21
N ARG A 20 -5.17 5.71 19.15
CA ARG A 20 -6.49 5.08 19.33
C ARG A 20 -7.07 4.50 18.05
N LEU A 21 -6.49 4.81 16.88
CA LEU A 21 -6.94 4.25 15.62
C LEU A 21 -6.40 2.83 15.44
N ASP A 22 -7.23 1.96 14.89
CA ASP A 22 -6.77 0.66 14.42
C ASP A 22 -5.94 0.80 13.13
N ILE A 23 -5.40 -0.32 12.64
CA ILE A 23 -4.53 -0.26 11.47
C ILE A 23 -5.26 0.24 10.22
N LYS A 24 -6.53 -0.13 10.00
CA LYS A 24 -7.26 0.29 8.80
C LYS A 24 -7.45 1.82 8.80
N ASP A 25 -7.75 2.39 9.96
CA ASP A 25 -8.03 3.81 10.12
C ASP A 25 -6.73 4.62 10.06
N ARG A 26 -5.63 4.12 10.62
CA ARG A 26 -4.28 4.70 10.43
C ARG A 26 -3.90 4.73 8.95
N VAL A 27 -4.11 3.63 8.23
CA VAL A 27 -3.82 3.56 6.79
C VAL A 27 -4.71 4.55 6.01
N ALA A 28 -5.99 4.65 6.33
CA ALA A 28 -6.91 5.59 5.72
C ALA A 28 -6.46 7.04 5.97
N LEU A 29 -6.19 7.39 7.23
CA LEU A 29 -5.75 8.73 7.64
C LEU A 29 -4.45 9.13 6.94
N ARG A 30 -3.46 8.23 6.88
CA ARG A 30 -2.17 8.44 6.19
C ARG A 30 -2.33 8.75 4.69
N ARG A 31 -3.43 8.33 4.07
CA ARG A 31 -3.71 8.55 2.63
C ARG A 31 -4.47 9.84 2.32
N THR A 32 -4.95 10.55 3.34
CA THR A 32 -5.80 11.75 3.15
C THR A 32 -5.01 12.96 2.66
N ASN A 33 -3.86 13.26 3.27
CA ASN A 33 -3.02 14.40 2.91
C ASN A 33 -1.55 14.20 3.32
N ASN A 34 -0.67 15.11 2.87
CA ASN A 34 0.77 15.02 3.15
C ASN A 34 1.13 15.20 4.64
N HIS A 35 0.33 15.95 5.41
CA HIS A 35 0.56 16.15 6.84
C HIS A 35 0.34 14.86 7.62
N PHE A 36 -0.82 14.21 7.47
CA PHE A 36 -1.08 12.89 8.09
C PHE A 36 -0.14 11.81 7.55
N ARG A 37 0.27 11.92 6.28
CA ARG A 37 1.31 11.04 5.73
C ARG A 37 2.66 11.17 6.44
N ALA A 38 3.02 12.35 6.92
CA ALA A 38 4.28 12.56 7.63
C ALA A 38 4.23 12.03 9.08
N ILE A 39 3.09 12.20 9.77
CA ILE A 39 2.98 11.92 11.21
C ILE A 39 2.51 10.50 11.52
N VAL A 40 1.68 9.88 10.67
CA VAL A 40 1.22 8.50 10.87
C VAL A 40 2.32 7.54 10.44
N LYS A 41 3.14 7.06 11.38
CA LYS A 41 4.21 6.09 11.09
C LYS A 41 3.64 4.69 10.98
N LEU A 42 3.81 4.06 9.81
CA LEU A 42 3.46 2.66 9.56
C LEU A 42 4.64 1.96 8.92
N ILE A 43 4.94 0.75 9.40
CA ILE A 43 5.93 -0.15 8.82
C ILE A 43 5.28 -1.15 7.87
N HIS A 44 6.08 -1.87 7.08
CA HIS A 44 5.54 -2.82 6.10
C HIS A 44 4.72 -3.94 6.75
N ALA A 45 5.14 -4.41 7.93
CA ALA A 45 4.43 -5.42 8.71
C ALA A 45 2.99 -5.00 9.03
N ASP A 46 2.76 -3.72 9.32
CA ASP A 46 1.42 -3.20 9.60
C ASP A 46 0.51 -3.31 8.37
N TYR A 47 1.04 -3.04 7.17
CA TYR A 47 0.28 -3.21 5.93
C TYR A 47 -0.04 -4.68 5.62
N LEU A 48 0.86 -5.61 5.96
CA LEU A 48 0.62 -7.04 5.82
C LEU A 48 -0.47 -7.51 6.79
N ALA A 49 -0.41 -7.08 8.05
CA ALA A 49 -1.43 -7.38 9.04
C ALA A 49 -2.81 -6.84 8.64
N ALA A 50 -2.85 -5.65 8.04
CA ALA A 50 -4.07 -5.04 7.53
C ALA A 50 -4.75 -5.85 6.41
N GLU A 51 -4.05 -6.76 5.73
CA GLU A 51 -4.65 -7.58 4.66
C GLU A 51 -5.73 -8.54 5.14
N SER A 52 -5.73 -8.85 6.44
CA SER A 52 -6.75 -9.68 7.10
C SER A 52 -8.06 -8.93 7.36
N ASP A 53 -8.07 -7.59 7.24
CA ASP A 53 -9.24 -6.77 7.56
C ASP A 53 -10.32 -6.88 6.46
N PRO A 54 -11.60 -7.16 6.80
CA PRO A 54 -12.69 -7.27 5.82
C PRO A 54 -12.86 -6.08 4.87
N TYR A 55 -12.59 -4.86 5.34
CA TYR A 55 -12.62 -3.65 4.51
C TYR A 55 -11.50 -3.64 3.47
N ILE A 56 -10.31 -4.09 3.85
CA ILE A 56 -9.16 -4.22 2.93
C ILE A 56 -9.39 -5.36 1.93
N ILE A 57 -9.98 -6.46 2.38
CA ILE A 57 -10.36 -7.60 1.56
C ILE A 57 -11.40 -7.18 0.51
N SER A 58 -12.52 -6.57 0.92
CA SER A 58 -13.61 -6.15 0.03
C SER A 58 -13.15 -5.17 -1.05
N ARG A 59 -12.15 -4.33 -0.75
CA ARG A 59 -11.57 -3.38 -1.71
C ARG A 59 -10.43 -3.95 -2.56
N SER A 60 -10.13 -5.24 -2.41
CA SER A 60 -9.03 -5.91 -3.12
C SER A 60 -7.71 -5.14 -2.99
N LEU A 61 -7.41 -4.70 -1.76
CA LEU A 61 -6.19 -3.99 -1.43
C LEU A 61 -5.12 -4.96 -0.95
N TYR A 62 -3.88 -4.68 -1.36
CA TYR A 62 -2.72 -5.51 -1.07
C TYR A 62 -1.50 -4.68 -0.63
N ALA A 63 -0.74 -5.18 0.32
CA ALA A 63 0.50 -4.58 0.79
C ALA A 63 1.60 -4.66 -0.27
N CYS A 64 2.34 -3.55 -0.40
CA CYS A 64 3.54 -3.45 -1.20
C CYS A 64 4.74 -3.15 -0.29
N ARG A 65 5.84 -3.87 -0.47
CA ARG A 65 7.09 -3.75 0.30
C ARG A 65 7.63 -2.32 0.42
N HIS A 66 7.54 -1.56 -0.66
CA HIS A 66 8.18 -0.23 -0.77
C HIS A 66 7.23 0.97 -0.66
N CYS A 67 5.91 0.77 -0.55
CA CYS A 67 4.99 1.91 -0.49
C CYS A 67 3.87 1.75 0.55
N THR A 68 2.65 1.43 0.11
CA THR A 68 1.45 1.35 0.93
C THR A 68 0.50 0.31 0.34
N LEU A 69 -0.71 0.18 0.89
CA LEU A 69 -1.76 -0.65 0.31
C LEU A 69 -2.14 -0.15 -1.09
N GLN A 70 -2.05 -1.02 -2.07
CA GLN A 70 -2.38 -0.75 -3.46
C GLN A 70 -3.52 -1.66 -3.91
N ARG A 71 -4.29 -1.19 -4.90
CA ARG A 71 -5.29 -2.06 -5.53
C ARG A 71 -4.58 -3.22 -6.23
N LEU A 72 -5.24 -4.36 -6.19
CA LEU A 72 -5.02 -5.55 -7.01
C LEU A 72 -4.53 -5.28 -8.45
N THR A 73 -5.11 -4.28 -9.13
CA THR A 73 -4.74 -3.87 -10.50
C THR A 73 -3.34 -3.29 -10.64
N ARG A 74 -2.66 -3.00 -9.52
CA ARG A 74 -1.29 -2.46 -9.49
C ARG A 74 -0.23 -3.54 -9.29
N PHE A 75 -0.61 -4.81 -9.21
CA PHE A 75 0.30 -5.94 -9.07
C PHE A 75 0.21 -6.84 -10.31
N THR A 76 1.33 -7.45 -10.67
CA THR A 76 1.33 -8.51 -11.68
C THR A 76 0.65 -9.76 -11.13
N ASP A 77 0.20 -10.63 -12.03
CA ASP A 77 -0.40 -11.91 -11.68
C ASP A 77 0.57 -12.77 -10.85
N ASP A 78 1.86 -12.77 -11.19
CA ASP A 78 2.91 -13.49 -10.45
C ASP A 78 3.07 -12.97 -9.02
N MET A 79 2.84 -11.67 -8.80
CA MET A 79 2.88 -11.06 -7.47
C MET A 79 1.62 -11.36 -6.65
N ARG A 80 0.55 -11.83 -7.29
CA ARG A 80 -0.74 -12.12 -6.63
C ARG A 80 -1.04 -13.60 -6.48
N LYS A 81 -0.40 -14.44 -7.27
CA LYS A 81 -0.52 -15.89 -7.30
C LYS A 81 0.70 -16.52 -6.61
N GLY A 82 0.64 -17.83 -6.37
CA GLY A 82 1.76 -18.57 -5.76
C GLY A 82 2.13 -18.07 -4.36
N GLU A 83 3.43 -17.95 -4.09
CA GLU A 83 3.98 -17.65 -2.76
C GLU A 83 3.79 -16.20 -2.32
N ARG A 84 3.63 -15.25 -3.25
CA ARG A 84 3.46 -13.80 -2.96
C ARG A 84 2.01 -13.38 -2.78
N ARG A 85 1.07 -14.32 -2.90
CA ARG A 85 -0.35 -14.08 -2.66
C ARG A 85 -0.60 -13.57 -1.23
N ARG A 86 -1.81 -13.06 -0.96
CA ARG A 86 -2.20 -12.71 0.41
C ARG A 86 -2.02 -13.92 1.34
N HIS A 87 -1.37 -13.70 2.48
CA HIS A 87 -0.95 -14.75 3.44
C HIS A 87 -0.05 -15.85 2.85
N GLY A 88 0.54 -15.65 1.67
CA GLY A 88 1.57 -16.53 1.14
C GLY A 88 2.91 -16.33 1.86
N MET A 89 3.78 -17.33 1.80
CA MET A 89 5.10 -17.31 2.46
C MET A 89 5.94 -16.09 2.09
N ASP A 90 5.85 -15.67 0.82
CA ASP A 90 6.60 -14.56 0.26
C ASP A 90 5.78 -13.26 0.15
N ALA A 91 4.62 -13.16 0.82
CA ALA A 91 3.76 -11.97 0.77
C ALA A 91 4.51 -10.67 1.13
N ALA A 92 5.48 -10.75 2.05
CA ALA A 92 6.32 -9.62 2.46
C ALA A 92 7.29 -9.13 1.37
N THR A 93 7.57 -9.96 0.37
CA THR A 93 8.43 -9.57 -0.76
C THR A 93 7.65 -8.92 -1.90
N ARG A 94 6.31 -8.96 -1.84
CA ARG A 94 5.43 -8.46 -2.89
C ARG A 94 5.62 -6.96 -3.11
N CYS A 95 5.75 -6.55 -4.37
CA CYS A 95 5.78 -5.14 -4.75
C CYS A 95 4.80 -4.83 -5.87
N CYS A 96 4.26 -3.61 -5.87
CA CYS A 96 3.42 -3.13 -6.98
C CYS A 96 4.31 -2.83 -8.18
N VAL A 97 3.73 -2.83 -9.38
CA VAL A 97 4.45 -2.61 -10.66
C VAL A 97 5.30 -1.34 -10.61
N ARG A 98 4.75 -0.23 -10.09
CA ARG A 98 5.48 1.04 -9.97
C ARG A 98 6.73 0.90 -9.09
N CYS A 99 6.62 0.30 -7.92
CA CYS A 99 7.76 0.08 -7.05
C CYS A 99 8.74 -0.92 -7.65
N GLY A 100 8.25 -1.98 -8.30
CA GLY A 100 9.10 -2.94 -8.98
C GLY A 100 9.92 -2.32 -10.13
N VAL A 101 9.37 -1.36 -10.86
CA VAL A 101 10.15 -0.58 -11.86
C VAL A 101 11.21 0.29 -11.19
N VAL A 102 10.84 1.04 -10.14
CA VAL A 102 11.78 1.93 -9.42
C VAL A 102 12.93 1.15 -8.77
N HIS A 103 12.66 -0.05 -8.26
CA HIS A 103 13.64 -0.90 -7.58
C HIS A 103 14.22 -1.99 -8.50
N ASN A 104 14.09 -1.86 -9.83
CA ASN A 104 14.65 -2.79 -10.82
C ASN A 104 14.23 -4.27 -10.66
N VAL A 105 13.10 -4.54 -10.02
CA VAL A 105 12.46 -5.87 -9.99
C VAL A 105 11.93 -6.22 -11.38
N TYR A 106 11.39 -5.23 -12.09
CA TYR A 106 10.95 -5.39 -13.48
C TYR A 106 11.89 -4.60 -14.39
N LYS A 107 12.46 -5.29 -15.39
CA LYS A 107 13.25 -4.63 -16.43
C LYS A 107 12.29 -3.97 -17.44
N PRO A 108 12.60 -2.77 -17.96
CA PRO A 108 11.85 -2.22 -19.08
C PRO A 108 11.90 -3.16 -20.28
N GLY A 109 10.78 -3.28 -21.00
CA GLY A 109 10.58 -4.22 -22.09
C GLY A 109 10.10 -5.61 -21.65
N THR A 110 10.08 -5.91 -20.35
CA THR A 110 9.53 -7.17 -19.84
C THR A 110 8.01 -7.20 -20.00
N GLU A 111 7.49 -8.25 -20.61
CA GLU A 111 6.06 -8.55 -20.63
C GLU A 111 5.64 -9.14 -19.28
N VAL A 112 4.59 -8.57 -18.70
CA VAL A 112 3.98 -9.04 -17.45
C VAL A 112 2.48 -9.20 -17.66
N LYS A 113 1.86 -10.12 -16.93
CA LYS A 113 0.40 -10.26 -16.92
C LYS A 113 -0.19 -9.49 -15.74
N ILE A 114 -1.22 -8.69 -16.00
CA ILE A 114 -2.00 -8.00 -14.97
C ILE A 114 -3.46 -8.31 -15.26
N LEU A 115 -4.12 -9.03 -14.36
CA LEU A 115 -5.49 -9.52 -14.54
C LEU A 115 -5.65 -10.35 -15.81
N GLY A 116 -4.68 -11.24 -16.07
CA GLY A 116 -4.66 -12.06 -17.28
C GLY A 116 -4.36 -11.31 -18.58
N GLN A 117 -4.34 -9.98 -18.57
CA GLN A 117 -4.00 -9.18 -19.76
C GLN A 117 -2.48 -8.98 -19.84
N PRO A 118 -1.84 -9.28 -20.98
CA PRO A 118 -0.44 -8.99 -21.19
C PRO A 118 -0.20 -7.49 -21.25
N ARG A 119 0.85 -7.02 -20.58
CA ARG A 119 1.29 -5.62 -20.56
C ARG A 119 2.81 -5.55 -20.61
N ILE A 120 3.34 -4.59 -21.34
CA ILE A 120 4.78 -4.34 -21.41
C ILE A 120 5.14 -3.26 -20.39
N ILE A 121 6.20 -3.50 -19.62
CA ILE A 121 6.78 -2.49 -18.73
C ILE A 121 7.57 -1.48 -19.57
N CYS A 122 7.04 -0.27 -19.73
CA CYS A 122 7.74 0.80 -20.44
C CYS A 122 8.77 1.50 -19.55
N ARG A 123 9.80 2.11 -20.16
CA ARG A 123 10.61 3.13 -19.48
C ARG A 123 9.73 4.35 -19.17
N LYS A 124 10.03 4.97 -18.05
CA LYS A 124 9.36 6.19 -17.62
C LYS A 124 9.94 7.41 -18.32
#